data_AF-A0A1E3VIR1-F1
#
_entry.id   AF-A0A1E3VIR1-F1
#
_cell.length_a   1.000
_cell.length_b   1.000
_cell.length_c   1.000
_cell.angle_alpha   90.00
_cell.angle_beta   90.00
_cell.angle_gamma   90.00
#
_symmetry.space_group_name_H-M   'P 1'
#
loop_
_entity.id
_entity.type
_entity.pdbx_description
1 polymer ?
#
loop_
_entity_poly.entity_id
_entity_poly.type
_entity_poly.pdbx_seq_one_letter_code
_entity_poly.pdbx_strand_id
1 'polypeptide(L)'
;MERRARLPDGKAHRRQYRLQSPYVHPVALLEFLGAQFGLFGPILLVVLARAGFRQLRGPSDPNKTLLLCFALPVLALLVVQALLSRAHGNWAATAYPAASVFVTAVLLEGGRQRLFNVSFGLHLILAAAIATAPAFARTWPMFEQLKFLRSSLGWEDTAGVVRERLAEERYGAILVGSREMAAELLYYLRDSQVPLVVWHPGGAPHDHYEMTRPFGASTREPILYVSLTPCPPRVTGAFANVTAFPAKRVPLVQNEARLVYTCRLTGFDDPDGSEPK
;
A
#
# COMPACT_ATOMS: atom_id res chain seq x y z
N MET A 1 -9.33 56.03 -27.63
CA MET A 1 -9.38 54.88 -28.55
C MET A 1 -8.57 53.75 -27.93
N GLU A 2 -9.23 52.94 -27.10
CA GLU A 2 -8.67 51.74 -26.49
C GLU A 2 -8.51 50.62 -27.53
N ARG A 3 -7.40 49.87 -27.48
CA ARG A 3 -7.34 48.50 -27.98
C ARG A 3 -6.73 47.61 -26.91
N ARG A 4 -7.61 46.97 -26.13
CA ARG A 4 -7.30 45.79 -25.33
C ARG A 4 -6.91 44.64 -26.26
N ALA A 5 -5.69 44.14 -26.15
CA ALA A 5 -5.32 42.84 -26.72
C ALA A 5 -5.96 41.74 -25.86
N ARG A 6 -6.87 40.97 -26.45
CA ARG A 6 -7.48 39.80 -25.82
C ARG A 6 -6.45 38.67 -25.78
N LEU A 7 -6.16 38.16 -24.59
CA LEU A 7 -5.47 36.90 -24.38
C LEU A 7 -6.34 35.75 -24.92
N PRO A 8 -5.77 34.73 -25.59
CA PRO A 8 -6.53 33.58 -26.04
C PRO A 8 -6.93 32.69 -24.85
N ASP A 9 -8.22 32.38 -24.80
CA ASP A 9 -8.91 31.55 -23.80
C ASP A 9 -8.12 30.30 -23.44
N GLY A 10 -7.85 30.16 -22.14
CA GLY A 10 -7.40 28.92 -21.51
C GLY A 10 -8.48 27.85 -21.69
N LYS A 11 -8.28 26.98 -22.69
CA LYS A 11 -9.04 25.73 -22.76
C LYS A 11 -8.58 24.85 -21.61
N ALA A 12 -9.27 24.98 -20.48
CA ALA A 12 -9.29 23.99 -19.43
C ALA A 12 -9.57 22.63 -20.09
N HIS A 13 -8.56 21.78 -20.15
CA HIS A 13 -8.74 20.36 -20.41
C HIS A 13 -9.50 19.77 -19.21
N ARG A 14 -10.80 20.01 -19.13
CA ARG A 14 -11.71 19.12 -18.41
C ARG A 14 -11.53 17.77 -19.09
N ARG A 15 -10.76 16.87 -18.47
CA ARG A 15 -10.81 15.45 -18.78
C ARG A 15 -12.29 15.09 -18.64
N GLN A 16 -12.98 14.97 -19.77
CA GLN A 16 -14.27 14.33 -19.82
C GLN A 16 -14.02 12.91 -19.32
N TYR A 17 -14.44 12.64 -18.09
CA TYR A 17 -14.58 11.27 -17.60
C TYR A 17 -15.62 10.62 -18.51
N ARG A 18 -15.16 10.04 -19.62
CA ARG A 18 -15.98 9.12 -20.42
C ARG A 18 -16.31 7.98 -19.49
N LEU A 19 -17.51 7.99 -18.94
CA LEU A 19 -18.15 6.82 -18.35
C LEU A 19 -18.23 5.76 -19.46
N GLN A 20 -17.23 4.90 -19.52
CA GLN A 20 -17.22 3.77 -20.44
C GLN A 20 -18.12 2.69 -19.86
N SER A 21 -19.21 2.41 -20.56
CA SER A 21 -20.03 1.21 -20.37
C SER A 21 -19.19 -0.03 -20.73
N PRO A 22 -19.28 -1.16 -19.99
CA PRO A 22 -20.30 -1.46 -18.97
C PRO A 22 -19.91 -1.07 -17.53
N TYR A 23 -20.91 -0.68 -16.74
CA TYR A 23 -20.83 -0.33 -15.32
C TYR A 23 -20.54 -1.52 -14.38
N VAL A 24 -20.26 -2.69 -14.94
CA VAL A 24 -20.04 -3.93 -14.20
C VAL A 24 -18.74 -4.59 -14.63
N HIS A 25 -17.98 -5.03 -13.65
CA HIS A 25 -16.68 -5.67 -13.81
C HIS A 25 -16.75 -7.10 -13.26
N PRO A 26 -17.37 -8.04 -13.98
CA PRO A 26 -17.57 -9.42 -13.50
C PRO A 26 -16.24 -10.14 -13.22
N VAL A 27 -15.19 -9.86 -14.00
CA VAL A 27 -13.84 -10.39 -13.75
C VAL A 27 -13.29 -9.85 -12.44
N ALA A 28 -13.43 -8.55 -12.17
CA ALA A 28 -12.97 -7.95 -10.90
C ALA A 28 -13.75 -8.51 -9.70
N LEU A 29 -15.04 -8.78 -9.86
CA LEU A 29 -15.83 -9.49 -8.84
C LEU A 29 -15.29 -10.91 -8.60
N LEU A 30 -15.01 -11.69 -9.64
CA LEU A 30 -14.45 -13.03 -9.49
C LEU A 30 -13.06 -13.01 -8.84
N GLU A 31 -12.22 -12.03 -9.21
CA GLU A 31 -10.92 -11.80 -8.55
C GLU A 31 -11.10 -11.48 -7.07
N PHE A 32 -12.05 -10.61 -6.72
CA PHE A 32 -12.35 -10.27 -5.34
C PHE A 32 -12.85 -11.49 -4.54
N LEU A 33 -13.78 -12.27 -5.09
CA LEU A 33 -14.28 -13.50 -4.46
C LEU A 33 -13.16 -14.53 -4.30
N GLY A 34 -12.34 -14.74 -5.33
CA GLY A 34 -11.16 -15.59 -5.27
C GLY A 34 -10.17 -15.17 -4.18
N ALA A 35 -9.95 -13.86 -4.03
CA ALA A 35 -9.13 -13.31 -2.95
C ALA A 35 -9.70 -13.65 -1.55
N GLN A 36 -11.02 -13.73 -1.38
CA GLN A 36 -11.63 -14.10 -0.11
C GLN A 36 -11.39 -15.58 0.24
N PHE A 37 -11.35 -16.47 -0.76
CA PHE A 37 -10.95 -17.86 -0.55
C PHE A 37 -9.50 -17.98 -0.08
N GLY A 38 -8.61 -17.14 -0.62
CA GLY A 38 -7.21 -17.09 -0.19
C GLY A 38 -7.01 -16.48 1.20
N LEU A 39 -7.77 -15.43 1.53
CA LEU A 39 -7.62 -14.67 2.77
C LEU A 39 -8.31 -15.32 3.98
N PHE A 40 -9.56 -15.76 3.81
CA PHE A 40 -10.36 -16.37 4.88
C PHE A 40 -10.29 -17.89 4.90
N GLY A 41 -9.79 -18.49 3.82
CA GLY A 41 -9.66 -19.93 3.65
C GLY A 41 -10.92 -20.59 3.08
N PRO A 42 -10.78 -21.60 2.20
CA PRO A 42 -11.92 -22.21 1.52
C PRO A 42 -12.91 -22.90 2.46
N ILE A 43 -12.42 -23.54 3.52
CA ILE A 43 -13.25 -24.23 4.50
C ILE A 43 -14.12 -23.24 5.25
N LEU A 44 -13.51 -22.22 5.86
CA LEU A 44 -14.23 -21.24 6.68
C LEU A 44 -15.20 -20.42 5.84
N LEU A 45 -14.83 -20.05 4.61
CA LEU A 45 -15.71 -19.28 3.73
C LEU A 45 -16.98 -20.06 3.35
N VAL A 46 -16.85 -21.36 3.05
CA VAL A 46 -18.01 -22.23 2.75
C VAL A 46 -18.89 -22.41 4.00
N VAL A 47 -18.28 -22.55 5.18
CA VAL A 47 -19.03 -22.64 6.45
C VAL A 47 -19.77 -21.32 6.72
N LEU A 48 -19.12 -20.17 6.53
CA LEU A 48 -19.72 -18.84 6.70
C LEU A 48 -20.92 -18.67 5.78
N ALA A 49 -20.77 -18.98 4.48
CA ALA A 49 -21.85 -18.87 3.52
C ALA A 49 -23.05 -19.77 3.89
N ARG A 50 -22.81 -21.06 4.15
CA ARG A 50 -23.87 -22.03 4.43
C ARG A 50 -24.55 -21.78 5.79
N ALA A 51 -23.77 -21.61 6.85
CA ALA A 51 -24.31 -21.42 8.20
C ALA A 51 -24.89 -20.02 8.38
N GLY A 52 -24.24 -19.00 7.81
CA GLY A 52 -24.74 -17.63 7.80
C GLY A 52 -26.11 -17.56 7.11
N PHE A 53 -26.24 -18.16 5.93
CA PHE A 53 -27.52 -18.21 5.23
C PHE A 53 -28.64 -18.92 6.02
N ARG A 54 -28.31 -20.04 6.70
CA ARG A 54 -29.28 -20.74 7.57
C ARG A 54 -29.69 -19.86 8.74
N GLN A 55 -28.74 -19.21 9.41
CA GLN A 55 -29.01 -18.33 10.54
C GLN A 55 -29.82 -17.10 10.12
N LEU A 56 -29.62 -16.56 8.92
CA LEU A 56 -30.43 -15.46 8.39
C LEU A 56 -31.87 -15.88 8.08
N ARG A 57 -32.07 -17.10 7.55
CA ARG A 57 -33.41 -17.61 7.23
C ARG A 57 -34.21 -18.05 8.46
N GLY A 58 -33.52 -18.55 9.48
CA GLY A 58 -34.12 -18.96 10.73
C GLY A 58 -33.19 -18.60 11.89
N PRO A 59 -33.23 -17.35 12.37
CA PRO A 59 -32.41 -16.92 13.49
C PRO A 59 -32.73 -17.77 14.71
N SER A 60 -31.73 -18.53 15.18
CA SER A 60 -31.89 -19.47 16.30
C SER A 60 -31.07 -19.07 17.53
N ASP A 61 -30.11 -18.18 17.35
CA ASP A 61 -29.15 -17.75 18.36
C ASP A 61 -28.83 -16.26 18.16
N PRO A 62 -29.23 -15.38 19.09
CA PRO A 62 -28.98 -13.94 19.00
C PRO A 62 -27.50 -13.58 18.87
N ASN A 63 -26.59 -14.31 19.51
CA ASN A 63 -25.16 -14.02 19.47
C ASN A 63 -24.57 -14.30 18.07
N LYS A 64 -24.99 -15.42 17.46
CA LYS A 64 -24.62 -15.74 16.08
C LYS A 64 -25.17 -14.71 15.09
N THR A 65 -26.39 -14.23 15.31
CA THR A 65 -26.98 -13.16 14.51
C THR A 65 -26.19 -11.87 14.64
N LEU A 66 -25.81 -11.47 15.86
CA LEU A 66 -24.99 -10.29 16.11
C LEU A 66 -23.65 -10.36 15.37
N LEU A 67 -22.95 -11.49 15.43
CA LEU A 67 -21.68 -11.68 14.70
C LEU A 67 -21.86 -11.53 13.19
N LEU A 68 -22.96 -12.03 12.62
CA LEU A 68 -23.28 -11.85 11.20
C LEU A 68 -23.60 -10.40 10.85
N CYS A 69 -24.21 -9.62 11.75
CA CYS A 69 -24.43 -8.19 11.56
C CYS A 69 -23.12 -7.39 11.46
N PHE A 70 -22.03 -7.84 12.08
CA PHE A 70 -20.72 -7.20 11.93
C PHE A 70 -19.96 -7.66 10.68
N ALA A 71 -20.22 -8.87 10.18
CA ALA A 71 -19.50 -9.43 9.03
C ALA A 71 -20.19 -9.18 7.69
N LEU A 72 -21.48 -9.52 7.58
CA LEU A 72 -22.17 -9.60 6.29
C LEU A 72 -22.39 -8.24 5.61
N PRO A 73 -22.75 -7.14 6.31
CA PRO A 73 -22.88 -5.84 5.65
C PRO A 73 -21.58 -5.38 4.99
N VAL A 74 -20.44 -5.58 5.65
CA VAL A 74 -19.11 -5.26 5.10
C VAL A 74 -18.81 -6.12 3.88
N LEU A 75 -19.02 -7.43 3.95
CA LEU A 75 -18.78 -8.34 2.82
C LEU A 75 -19.71 -8.03 1.64
N ALA A 76 -20.99 -7.78 1.89
CA ALA A 76 -21.97 -7.44 0.86
C ALA A 76 -21.61 -6.12 0.17
N LEU A 77 -21.25 -5.08 0.96
CA LEU A 77 -20.79 -3.80 0.43
C LEU A 77 -19.57 -4.00 -0.48
N LEU A 78 -18.59 -4.80 -0.08
CA LEU A 78 -17.38 -5.02 -0.86
C LEU A 78 -17.61 -5.88 -2.10
N VAL A 79 -18.55 -6.83 -2.06
CA VAL A 79 -18.99 -7.57 -3.26
C VAL A 79 -19.62 -6.63 -4.27
N VAL A 80 -20.51 -5.72 -3.83
CA VAL A 80 -21.10 -4.70 -4.70
C VAL A 80 -20.02 -3.75 -5.22
N GLN A 81 -19.11 -3.30 -4.35
CA GLN A 81 -17.98 -2.47 -4.75
C GLN A 81 -17.13 -3.16 -5.80
N ALA A 82 -16.77 -4.44 -5.63
CA ALA A 82 -15.97 -5.21 -6.59
C ALA A 82 -16.65 -5.38 -7.95
N LEU A 83 -17.99 -5.40 -7.98
CA LEU A 83 -18.76 -5.44 -9.21
C LEU A 83 -18.76 -4.09 -9.92
N LEU A 84 -18.87 -2.98 -9.19
CA LEU A 84 -18.95 -1.63 -9.76
C LEU A 84 -17.58 -1.00 -10.03
N SER A 85 -16.55 -1.42 -9.29
CA SER A 85 -15.20 -0.87 -9.34
C SER A 85 -14.20 -1.86 -8.75
N ARG A 86 -12.90 -1.56 -8.86
CA ARG A 86 -11.88 -2.42 -8.25
C ARG A 86 -11.97 -2.35 -6.73
N ALA A 87 -12.13 -3.50 -6.08
CA ALA A 87 -11.99 -3.64 -4.63
C ALA A 87 -10.74 -4.48 -4.32
N HIS A 88 -9.91 -4.03 -3.38
CA HIS A 88 -8.79 -4.83 -2.93
C HIS A 88 -9.27 -5.91 -1.95
N GLY A 89 -8.79 -7.15 -2.11
CA GLY A 89 -9.25 -8.28 -1.29
C GLY A 89 -9.03 -8.08 0.21
N ASN A 90 -7.97 -7.36 0.60
CA ASN A 90 -7.66 -7.06 2.00
C ASN A 90 -8.66 -6.10 2.66
N TRP A 91 -9.49 -5.36 1.91
CA TRP A 91 -10.51 -4.49 2.48
C TRP A 91 -11.56 -5.26 3.28
N ALA A 92 -11.77 -6.54 2.96
CA ALA A 92 -12.68 -7.42 3.69
C ALA A 92 -12.15 -7.84 5.08
N ALA A 93 -10.88 -7.55 5.40
CA ALA A 93 -10.27 -7.96 6.65
C ALA A 93 -11.05 -7.51 7.89
N THR A 94 -11.75 -6.37 7.83
CA THR A 94 -12.56 -5.84 8.94
C THR A 94 -13.79 -6.69 9.25
N ALA A 95 -14.29 -7.51 8.30
CA ALA A 95 -15.40 -8.43 8.52
C ALA A 95 -14.97 -9.73 9.23
N TYR A 96 -13.69 -10.11 9.08
CA TYR A 96 -13.22 -11.44 9.45
C TYR A 96 -13.04 -11.73 10.94
N PRO A 97 -12.84 -10.75 11.86
CA PRO A 97 -12.89 -11.03 13.28
C PRO A 97 -14.23 -11.63 13.71
N ALA A 98 -15.35 -10.97 13.37
CA ALA A 98 -16.69 -11.45 13.72
C ALA A 98 -17.04 -12.74 12.97
N ALA A 99 -16.69 -12.82 11.67
CA ALA A 99 -16.91 -14.03 10.88
C ALA A 99 -16.16 -15.24 11.46
N SER A 100 -14.91 -15.07 11.88
CA SER A 100 -14.07 -16.13 12.47
C SER A 100 -14.68 -16.70 13.75
N VAL A 101 -15.17 -15.84 14.65
CA VAL A 101 -15.86 -16.29 15.87
C VAL A 101 -17.12 -17.07 15.50
N PHE A 102 -17.92 -16.56 14.56
CA PHE A 102 -19.13 -17.23 14.09
C PHE A 102 -18.85 -18.62 13.51
N VAL A 103 -17.92 -18.77 12.56
CA VAL A 103 -17.64 -20.08 11.96
C VAL A 103 -17.01 -21.05 12.95
N THR A 104 -16.19 -20.55 13.89
CA THR A 104 -15.59 -21.38 14.93
C THR A 104 -16.68 -21.96 15.85
N ALA A 105 -17.60 -21.12 16.34
CA ALA A 105 -18.73 -21.58 17.14
C ALA A 105 -19.57 -22.63 16.39
N VAL A 106 -19.93 -22.35 15.14
CA VAL A 106 -20.70 -23.29 14.29
C VAL A 106 -19.99 -24.63 14.11
N LEU A 107 -18.68 -24.64 13.91
CA LEU A 107 -17.92 -25.87 13.71
C LEU A 107 -17.80 -26.68 15.00
N LEU A 108 -17.49 -26.04 16.13
CA LEU A 108 -17.28 -26.72 17.40
C LEU A 108 -18.60 -27.24 17.99
N GLU A 109 -19.64 -26.41 18.03
CA GLU A 109 -20.97 -26.83 18.50
C GLU A 109 -21.59 -27.91 17.61
N GLY A 110 -21.32 -27.86 16.30
CA GLY A 110 -21.77 -28.87 15.34
C GLY A 110 -20.97 -30.18 15.37
N GLY A 111 -20.03 -30.35 16.31
CA GLY A 111 -19.19 -31.55 16.42
C GLY A 111 -18.17 -31.72 15.27
N ARG A 112 -17.90 -30.66 14.49
CA ARG A 112 -17.03 -30.70 13.30
C ARG A 112 -15.58 -30.32 13.62
N GLN A 113 -15.08 -30.78 14.76
CA GLN A 113 -13.72 -30.46 15.25
C GLN A 113 -12.64 -30.82 14.23
N ARG A 114 -12.78 -31.93 13.50
CA ARG A 114 -11.83 -32.31 12.44
C ARG A 114 -11.71 -31.23 11.36
N LEU A 115 -12.83 -30.64 10.93
CA LEU A 115 -12.84 -29.61 9.89
C LEU A 115 -12.22 -28.30 10.41
N PHE A 116 -12.51 -27.94 11.66
CA PHE A 116 -11.85 -26.82 12.34
C PHE A 116 -10.34 -27.03 12.42
N ASN A 117 -9.87 -28.18 12.91
CA ASN A 117 -8.45 -28.48 13.06
C ASN A 117 -7.70 -28.49 11.72
N VAL A 118 -8.30 -29.06 10.66
CA VAL A 118 -7.73 -29.01 9.31
C VAL A 118 -7.60 -27.56 8.83
N SER A 119 -8.67 -26.77 8.95
CA SER A 119 -8.62 -25.38 8.54
C SER A 119 -7.60 -24.58 9.36
N PHE A 120 -7.56 -24.76 10.67
CA PHE A 120 -6.63 -24.08 11.56
C PHE A 120 -5.17 -24.45 11.22
N GLY A 121 -4.89 -25.73 11.01
CA GLY A 121 -3.58 -26.21 10.58
C GLY A 121 -3.13 -25.60 9.24
N LEU A 122 -4.02 -25.51 8.25
CA LEU A 122 -3.72 -24.85 6.98
C LEU A 122 -3.37 -23.36 7.16
N HIS A 123 -4.12 -22.64 8.00
CA HIS A 123 -3.81 -21.23 8.29
C HIS A 123 -2.48 -21.08 9.03
N LEU A 124 -2.18 -21.95 10.01
CA LEU A 124 -0.90 -21.93 10.71
C LEU A 124 0.27 -22.22 9.78
N ILE A 125 0.15 -23.22 8.90
CA ILE A 125 1.18 -23.53 7.90
C ILE A 125 1.40 -22.33 6.98
N LEU A 126 0.32 -21.72 6.48
CA LEU A 126 0.42 -20.54 5.61
C LEU A 126 1.05 -19.35 6.34
N ALA A 127 0.64 -19.08 7.58
CA ALA A 127 1.20 -18.02 8.40
C ALA A 127 2.70 -18.25 8.67
N ALA A 128 3.10 -19.46 9.02
CA ALA A 128 4.49 -19.83 9.21
C ALA A 128 5.30 -19.70 7.90
N ALA A 129 4.75 -20.15 6.77
CA ALA A 129 5.38 -20.02 5.47
C ALA A 129 5.61 -18.54 5.10
N ILE A 130 4.61 -17.67 5.29
CA ILE A 130 4.74 -16.23 5.02
C ILE A 130 5.76 -15.58 5.97
N ALA A 131 5.70 -15.88 7.26
CA ALA A 131 6.59 -15.29 8.26
C ALA A 131 8.06 -15.70 8.05
N THR A 132 8.30 -16.91 7.57
CA THR A 132 9.65 -17.45 7.38
C THR A 132 10.18 -17.27 5.95
N ALA A 133 9.32 -17.03 4.96
CA ALA A 133 9.73 -16.86 3.56
C ALA A 133 10.90 -15.87 3.35
N PRO A 134 10.95 -14.69 4.01
CA PRO A 134 12.08 -13.78 3.87
C PRO A 134 13.44 -14.38 4.24
N ALA A 135 13.48 -15.28 5.22
CA ALA A 135 14.73 -15.92 5.67
C ALA A 135 15.33 -16.86 4.61
N PHE A 136 14.50 -17.37 3.70
CA PHE A 136 14.90 -18.29 2.62
C PHE A 136 14.94 -17.61 1.24
N ALA A 137 14.60 -16.32 1.16
CA ALA A 137 14.45 -15.60 -0.11
C ALA A 137 15.73 -15.55 -0.96
N ARG A 138 16.90 -15.59 -0.33
CA ARG A 138 18.21 -15.59 -1.01
C ARG A 138 18.73 -16.99 -1.37
N THR A 139 18.15 -18.04 -0.82
CA THR A 139 18.64 -19.43 -1.01
C THR A 139 17.80 -20.23 -2.00
N TRP A 140 16.52 -19.92 -2.17
CA TRP A 140 15.61 -20.70 -3.02
C TRP A 140 15.21 -19.90 -4.28
N PRO A 141 15.56 -20.38 -5.49
CA PRO A 141 15.28 -19.68 -6.75
C PRO A 141 13.80 -19.40 -7.02
N MET A 142 12.89 -20.21 -6.46
CA MET A 142 11.45 -20.02 -6.62
C MET A 142 10.97 -18.64 -6.14
N PHE A 143 11.67 -18.04 -5.17
CA PHE A 143 11.31 -16.71 -4.67
C PHE A 143 11.53 -15.58 -5.68
N GLU A 144 12.34 -15.79 -6.72
CA GLU A 144 12.52 -14.81 -7.81
C GLU A 144 11.20 -14.61 -8.59
N GLN A 145 10.40 -15.67 -8.72
CA GLN A 145 9.11 -15.64 -9.42
C GLN A 145 8.00 -14.99 -8.57
N LEU A 146 8.20 -14.91 -7.25
CA LEU A 146 7.22 -14.36 -6.32
C LEU A 146 7.42 -12.86 -6.16
N LYS A 147 6.92 -12.09 -7.14
CA LYS A 147 7.02 -10.62 -7.16
C LYS A 147 6.61 -9.95 -5.85
N PHE A 148 5.54 -10.42 -5.20
CA PHE A 148 5.06 -9.85 -3.95
C PHE A 148 6.11 -9.97 -2.83
N LEU A 149 6.75 -11.14 -2.71
CA LEU A 149 7.77 -11.36 -1.69
C LEU A 149 8.99 -10.50 -2.00
N ARG A 150 9.47 -10.54 -3.25
CA ARG A 150 10.61 -9.74 -3.69
C ARG A 150 10.44 -8.24 -3.41
N SER A 151 9.24 -7.70 -3.60
CA SER A 151 8.93 -6.29 -3.33
C SER A 151 9.06 -5.92 -1.84
N SER A 152 8.80 -6.87 -0.94
CA SER A 152 8.83 -6.68 0.51
C SER A 152 10.23 -6.85 1.13
N LEU A 153 11.25 -7.21 0.35
CA LEU A 153 12.60 -7.48 0.84
C LEU A 153 13.53 -6.27 0.72
N GLY A 154 14.61 -6.30 1.49
CA GLY A 154 15.74 -5.37 1.36
C GLY A 154 15.46 -3.95 1.84
N TRP A 155 14.37 -3.70 2.56
CA TRP A 155 14.05 -2.35 3.06
C TRP A 155 14.94 -1.91 4.22
N GLU A 156 15.33 -2.82 5.12
CA GLU A 156 16.35 -2.54 6.15
C GLU A 156 17.70 -2.18 5.50
N ASP A 157 18.13 -2.96 4.50
CA ASP A 157 19.36 -2.69 3.75
C ASP A 157 19.27 -1.36 2.96
N THR A 158 18.10 -1.06 2.39
CA THR A 158 17.82 0.22 1.72
C THR A 158 17.92 1.39 2.70
N ALA A 159 17.37 1.25 3.90
CA ALA A 159 17.51 2.23 4.97
C ALA A 159 18.96 2.34 5.46
N GLY A 160 19.72 1.23 5.44
CA GLY A 160 21.17 1.21 5.66
C GLY A 160 21.92 2.16 4.71
N VAL A 161 21.63 2.09 3.41
CA VAL A 161 22.18 3.03 2.41
C VAL A 161 21.87 4.49 2.76
N VAL A 162 20.65 4.77 3.25
CA VAL A 162 20.28 6.12 3.67
C VAL A 162 21.05 6.54 4.92
N ARG A 163 21.15 5.66 5.93
CA ARG A 163 21.92 5.93 7.17
C ARG A 163 23.39 6.19 6.90
N GLU A 164 24.02 5.48 5.97
CA GLU A 164 25.39 5.77 5.51
C GLU A 164 25.53 7.23 5.07
N ARG A 165 24.58 7.73 4.26
CA ARG A 165 24.61 9.12 3.79
C ARG A 165 24.33 10.15 4.87
N LEU A 166 23.40 9.85 5.77
CA LEU A 166 23.13 10.71 6.92
C LEU A 166 24.32 10.78 7.90
N ALA A 167 25.25 9.82 7.86
CA ALA A 167 26.47 9.84 8.65
C ALA A 167 27.61 10.66 8.00
N GLU A 168 27.61 10.77 6.66
CA GLU A 168 28.63 11.52 5.90
C GLU A 168 28.41 13.03 5.94
N GLU A 169 27.16 13.50 5.91
CA GLU A 169 26.80 14.92 5.92
C GLU A 169 25.52 15.14 6.73
N ARG A 170 25.39 16.33 7.33
CA ARG A 170 24.16 16.75 7.99
C ARG A 170 23.12 17.20 6.96
N TYR A 171 22.06 16.42 6.81
CA TYR A 171 20.88 16.76 6.02
C TYR A 171 19.78 17.35 6.90
N GLY A 172 19.05 18.33 6.37
CA GLY A 172 17.90 18.90 7.05
C GLY A 172 16.61 18.08 6.88
N ALA A 173 16.50 17.31 5.79
CA ALA A 173 15.41 16.36 5.58
C ALA A 173 15.77 15.24 4.57
N ILE A 174 15.02 14.14 4.64
CA ILE A 174 14.98 13.06 3.64
C ILE A 174 13.75 13.27 2.77
N LEU A 175 13.95 13.39 1.46
CA LEU A 175 12.87 13.57 0.49
C LEU A 175 12.64 12.29 -0.30
N VAL A 176 11.39 11.86 -0.40
CA VAL A 176 10.98 10.71 -1.22
C VAL A 176 9.86 11.11 -2.18
N GLY A 177 9.78 10.42 -3.32
CA GLY A 177 8.80 10.72 -4.37
C GLY A 177 7.69 9.68 -4.56
N SER A 178 7.53 8.73 -3.65
CA SER A 178 6.47 7.73 -3.73
C SER A 178 5.98 7.29 -2.36
N ARG A 179 4.70 6.92 -2.28
CA ARG A 179 4.05 6.34 -1.10
C ARG A 179 4.80 5.13 -0.53
N GLU A 180 5.30 4.26 -1.41
CA GLU A 180 6.04 3.05 -1.03
C GLU A 180 7.34 3.42 -0.31
N MET A 181 8.13 4.34 -0.89
CA MET A 181 9.35 4.84 -0.27
C MET A 181 9.07 5.54 1.07
N ALA A 182 8.00 6.33 1.14
CA ALA A 182 7.59 7.00 2.37
C ALA A 182 7.26 5.99 3.47
N ALA A 183 6.39 5.01 3.19
CA ALA A 183 5.96 4.02 4.17
C ALA A 183 7.15 3.22 4.74
N GLU A 184 8.01 2.74 3.86
CA GLU A 184 9.10 1.83 4.24
C GLU A 184 10.23 2.59 4.95
N LEU A 185 10.67 3.74 4.41
CA LEU A 185 11.74 4.50 5.06
C LEU A 185 11.27 5.15 6.37
N LEU A 186 10.01 5.53 6.53
CA LEU A 186 9.49 5.98 7.82
C LEU A 186 9.60 4.88 8.88
N TYR A 187 9.33 3.64 8.51
CA TYR A 187 9.41 2.51 9.44
C TYR A 187 10.86 2.14 9.78
N TYR A 188 11.72 1.99 8.76
CA TYR A 188 13.10 1.54 8.94
C TYR A 188 14.07 2.64 9.40
N LEU A 189 13.70 3.91 9.24
CA LEU A 189 14.43 5.06 9.78
C LEU A 189 13.70 5.70 10.97
N ARG A 190 12.82 4.96 11.66
CA ARG A 190 12.06 5.47 12.83
C ARG A 190 12.93 6.02 13.96
N ASP A 191 14.17 5.56 14.06
CA ASP A 191 15.15 6.01 15.07
C ASP A 191 15.99 7.22 14.58
N SER A 192 15.82 7.64 13.33
CA SER A 192 16.49 8.81 12.76
C SER A 192 15.88 10.11 13.26
N GLN A 193 16.73 11.09 13.57
CA GLN A 193 16.31 12.45 13.92
C GLN A 193 16.06 13.34 12.70
N VAL A 194 16.41 12.87 11.50
CA VAL A 194 16.23 13.62 10.25
C VAL A 194 14.80 13.41 9.76
N PRO A 195 13.99 14.47 9.60
CA PRO A 195 12.60 14.33 9.17
C PRO A 195 12.51 13.79 7.75
N LEU A 196 11.55 12.88 7.52
CA LEU A 196 11.18 12.42 6.19
C LEU A 196 9.95 13.17 5.69
N VAL A 197 10.08 13.73 4.49
CA VAL A 197 9.07 14.52 3.77
C VAL A 197 8.84 13.94 2.37
N VAL A 198 7.66 14.19 1.81
CA VAL A 198 7.21 13.64 0.54
C VAL A 198 7.13 14.74 -0.51
N TRP A 199 7.71 14.47 -1.67
CA TRP A 199 7.62 15.34 -2.83
C TRP A 199 6.19 15.39 -3.36
N HIS A 200 5.52 16.51 -3.15
CA HIS A 200 4.17 16.78 -3.64
C HIS A 200 4.06 18.27 -4.05
N PRO A 201 4.60 18.66 -5.22
CA PRO A 201 4.53 20.03 -5.69
C PRO A 201 3.10 20.31 -6.20
N GLY A 202 2.28 20.87 -5.31
CA GLY A 202 0.94 21.38 -5.65
C GLY A 202 -0.15 20.32 -5.87
N GLY A 203 -1.39 20.80 -5.97
CA GLY A 203 -2.57 19.96 -6.15
C GLY A 203 -3.06 19.27 -4.87
N ALA A 204 -4.18 18.56 -4.98
CA ALA A 204 -4.74 17.81 -3.85
C ALA A 204 -3.88 16.56 -3.57
N PRO A 205 -3.62 16.24 -2.28
CA PRO A 205 -2.89 15.04 -1.93
C PRO A 205 -3.68 13.79 -2.34
N HIS A 206 -2.98 12.79 -2.86
CA HIS A 206 -3.53 11.51 -3.29
C HIS A 206 -3.38 10.42 -2.21
N ASP A 207 -2.49 10.63 -1.25
CA ASP A 207 -2.30 9.71 -0.13
C ASP A 207 -2.00 10.42 1.20
N HIS A 208 -2.01 9.63 2.27
CA HIS A 208 -1.85 10.11 3.64
C HIS A 208 -0.48 10.79 3.88
N TYR A 209 0.58 10.36 3.20
CA TYR A 209 1.92 10.93 3.42
C TYR A 209 2.07 12.28 2.70
N GLU A 210 1.52 12.41 1.49
CA GLU A 210 1.41 13.71 0.81
C GLU A 210 0.61 14.71 1.66
N MET A 211 -0.44 14.25 2.36
CA MET A 211 -1.27 15.08 3.23
C MET A 211 -0.57 15.49 4.53
N THR A 212 0.20 14.59 5.16
CA THR A 212 0.71 14.80 6.53
C THR A 212 2.18 15.20 6.60
N ARG A 213 2.94 14.97 5.52
CA ARG A 213 4.39 15.24 5.46
C ARG A 213 4.79 15.86 4.11
N PRO A 214 4.09 16.89 3.61
CA PRO A 214 4.46 17.51 2.35
C PRO A 214 5.83 18.17 2.46
N PHE A 215 6.64 18.02 1.42
CA PHE A 215 7.80 18.87 1.20
C PHE A 215 7.34 20.28 0.82
N GLY A 216 8.02 21.30 1.35
CA GLY A 216 7.75 22.70 1.03
C GLY A 216 8.91 23.62 1.38
N ALA A 217 8.78 24.91 1.10
CA ALA A 217 9.85 25.91 1.22
C ALA A 217 10.44 26.05 2.63
N SER A 218 9.71 25.67 3.69
CA SER A 218 10.20 25.67 5.08
C SER A 218 11.09 24.47 5.43
N THR A 219 11.27 23.51 4.51
CA THR A 219 12.09 22.33 4.73
C THR A 219 13.56 22.72 4.79
N ARG A 220 14.25 22.34 5.88
CA ARG A 220 15.67 22.62 6.05
C ARG A 220 16.51 21.89 5.02
N GLU A 221 17.39 22.63 4.35
CA GLU A 221 18.40 22.11 3.44
C GLU A 221 19.71 21.77 4.18
N PRO A 222 20.61 20.94 3.62
CA PRO A 222 20.49 20.21 2.35
C PRO A 222 19.51 19.05 2.44
N ILE A 223 18.90 18.70 1.31
CA ILE A 223 17.91 17.62 1.21
C ILE A 223 18.58 16.37 0.65
N LEU A 224 18.38 15.23 1.33
CA LEU A 224 18.75 13.92 0.81
C LEU A 224 17.54 13.32 0.09
N TYR A 225 17.53 13.40 -1.24
CA TYR A 225 16.54 12.71 -2.04
C TYR A 225 16.88 11.24 -2.19
N VAL A 226 15.91 10.35 -1.95
CA VAL A 226 16.07 8.89 -2.06
C VAL A 226 15.03 8.31 -3.02
N SER A 227 15.47 7.48 -3.97
CA SER A 227 14.62 6.91 -5.01
C SER A 227 15.10 5.53 -5.48
N LEU A 228 14.19 4.75 -6.07
CA LEU A 228 14.50 3.46 -6.71
C LEU A 228 14.79 3.59 -8.21
N THR A 229 14.65 4.80 -8.75
CA THR A 229 15.05 5.18 -10.10
C THR A 229 16.08 6.30 -10.01
N PRO A 230 16.90 6.51 -11.06
CA PRO A 230 17.76 7.70 -11.15
C PRO A 230 16.98 8.97 -10.81
N CYS A 231 17.62 9.91 -10.11
CA CYS A 231 16.97 11.11 -9.58
C CYS A 231 16.22 11.85 -10.70
N PRO A 232 14.88 11.88 -10.66
CA PRO A 232 14.10 12.24 -11.83
C PRO A 232 14.06 13.76 -12.02
N PRO A 233 14.08 14.27 -13.28
CA PRO A 233 14.03 15.70 -13.59
C PRO A 233 12.89 16.45 -12.93
N ARG A 234 11.75 15.79 -12.72
CA ARG A 234 10.57 16.36 -12.04
C ARG A 234 10.82 16.81 -10.60
N VAL A 235 11.83 16.25 -9.94
CA VAL A 235 12.27 16.64 -8.59
C VAL A 235 13.50 17.52 -8.70
N THR A 236 14.52 17.05 -9.42
CA THR A 236 15.82 17.72 -9.48
C THR A 236 15.77 19.08 -10.17
N GLY A 237 14.81 19.29 -11.09
CA GLY A 237 14.65 20.56 -11.81
C GLY A 237 14.13 21.71 -10.94
N ALA A 238 13.65 21.43 -9.73
CA ALA A 238 13.21 22.46 -8.77
C ALA A 238 14.31 22.91 -7.80
N PHE A 239 15.56 22.45 -8.00
CA PHE A 239 16.69 22.80 -7.14
C PHE A 239 17.83 23.36 -7.97
N ALA A 240 18.46 24.42 -7.47
CA ALA A 240 19.60 25.07 -8.12
C ALA A 240 20.83 24.16 -8.20
N ASN A 241 21.10 23.36 -7.17
CA ASN A 241 22.24 22.47 -7.12
C ASN A 241 21.81 21.03 -6.82
N VAL A 242 22.28 20.11 -7.66
CA VAL A 242 21.99 18.68 -7.60
C VAL A 242 23.30 17.91 -7.67
N THR A 243 23.61 17.15 -6.62
CA THR A 243 24.75 16.24 -6.60
C THR A 243 24.23 14.81 -6.53
N ALA A 244 24.28 14.11 -7.66
CA ALA A 244 23.91 12.70 -7.72
C ALA A 244 25.07 11.82 -7.25
N PHE A 245 24.76 10.84 -6.42
CA PHE A 245 25.74 9.88 -5.94
C PHE A 245 25.64 8.56 -6.71
N PRO A 246 26.71 7.74 -6.72
CA PRO A 246 26.65 6.39 -7.29
C PRO A 246 25.52 5.57 -6.65
N ALA A 247 24.77 4.85 -7.49
CA ALA A 247 23.70 3.98 -7.02
C ALA A 247 24.27 2.84 -6.18
N LYS A 248 23.63 2.55 -5.06
CA LYS A 248 23.99 1.43 -4.18
C LYS A 248 23.11 0.23 -4.52
N ARG A 249 23.71 -0.95 -4.60
CA ARG A 249 23.02 -2.21 -4.91
C ARG A 249 22.61 -2.91 -3.63
N VAL A 250 21.32 -3.18 -3.49
CA VAL A 250 20.71 -3.89 -2.35
C VAL A 250 20.20 -5.26 -2.82
N PRO A 251 20.81 -6.38 -2.38
CA PRO A 251 20.39 -7.71 -2.81
C PRO A 251 19.02 -8.09 -2.22
N LEU A 252 18.09 -8.53 -3.07
CA LEU A 252 16.74 -8.94 -2.67
C LEU A 252 16.65 -10.47 -2.56
N VAL A 253 16.95 -11.15 -3.66
CA VAL A 253 16.94 -12.61 -3.84
C VAL A 253 18.27 -13.03 -4.48
N GLN A 254 18.42 -14.30 -4.84
CA GLN A 254 19.70 -14.85 -5.31
C GLN A 254 20.31 -14.05 -6.48
N ASN A 255 19.54 -13.80 -7.54
CA ASN A 255 20.06 -13.13 -8.75
C ASN A 255 19.50 -11.73 -8.99
N GLU A 256 18.69 -11.18 -8.08
CA GLU A 256 18.12 -9.85 -8.24
C GLU A 256 18.46 -8.90 -7.09
N ALA A 257 18.65 -7.64 -7.46
CA ALA A 257 18.93 -6.56 -6.53
C ALA A 257 18.15 -5.31 -6.91
N ARG A 258 17.87 -4.49 -5.91
CA ARG A 258 17.34 -3.14 -6.04
C ARG A 258 18.49 -2.15 -6.12
N LEU A 259 18.38 -1.16 -7.00
CA LEU A 259 19.29 -0.02 -7.01
C LEU A 259 18.66 1.12 -6.21
N VAL A 260 19.42 1.66 -5.28
CA VAL A 260 19.04 2.80 -4.46
C VAL A 260 19.82 4.01 -4.94
N TYR A 261 19.10 4.99 -5.46
CA TYR A 261 19.64 6.25 -5.93
C TYR A 261 19.44 7.31 -4.86
N THR A 262 20.47 8.12 -4.67
CA THR A 262 20.48 9.21 -3.72
C THR A 262 21.03 10.46 -4.38
N CYS A 263 20.43 11.60 -4.08
CA CYS A 263 20.92 12.90 -4.55
C CYS A 263 20.86 13.92 -3.42
N ARG A 264 21.90 14.73 -3.31
CA ARG A 264 21.90 15.93 -2.47
C ARG A 264 21.31 17.08 -3.28
N LEU A 265 20.28 17.72 -2.72
CA LEU A 265 19.58 18.84 -3.35
C LEU A 265 19.66 20.08 -2.46
N THR A 266 19.95 21.23 -3.06
CA THR A 266 19.99 22.54 -2.39
C THR A 266 19.57 23.67 -3.33
N GLY A 267 19.07 24.75 -2.76
CA GLY A 267 18.53 25.90 -3.50
C GLY A 267 17.18 25.57 -4.11
N PHE A 268 16.25 25.06 -3.32
CA PHE A 268 14.86 24.87 -3.75
C PHE A 268 14.27 26.19 -4.24
N ASP A 269 13.83 26.18 -5.49
CA ASP A 269 13.10 27.29 -6.11
C ASP A 269 11.62 26.89 -6.14
N ASP A 270 10.77 27.54 -5.35
CA ASP A 270 9.33 27.28 -5.30
C ASP A 270 8.67 27.95 -6.51
N PRO A 271 8.35 27.21 -7.59
CA PRO A 271 7.88 27.82 -8.83
C PRO A 271 6.46 28.39 -8.69
N ASP A 272 5.71 27.94 -7.67
CA ASP A 272 4.30 28.24 -7.48
C ASP A 272 4.01 29.11 -6.25
N GLY A 273 5.03 29.52 -5.49
CA GLY A 273 4.89 30.45 -4.36
C GLY A 273 3.82 30.02 -3.36
N SER A 274 3.87 28.77 -2.91
CA SER A 274 2.89 28.24 -1.97
C SER A 274 3.12 28.82 -0.58
N GLU A 275 2.60 30.04 -0.36
CA GLU A 275 2.50 30.65 0.96
C GLU A 275 1.82 29.69 1.95
N PRO A 276 2.30 29.62 3.20
CA PRO A 276 1.57 28.90 4.24
C PRO A 276 0.23 29.60 4.47
N LYS A 277 -0.88 28.88 4.29
CA LYS A 277 -2.16 29.25 4.89
C LYS A 277 -2.21 28.85 6.35
#